data_AF-A0A955M854-F1
#
_entry.id   AF-A0A955M854-F1
#
_cell.length_a   1.000
_cell.length_b   1.000
_cell.length_c   1.000
_cell.angle_alpha   90.00
_cell.angle_beta   90.00
_cell.angle_gamma   90.00
#
_symmetry.space_group_name_H-M   'P 1'
#
loop_
_entity.id
_entity.type
_entity.pdbx_description
1 polymer ?
#
loop_
_entity_poly.entity_id
_entity_poly.type
_entity_poly.pdbx_seq_one_letter_code
_entity_poly.pdbx_strand_id
1 'polypeptide(L)'
;MNENSNGKNRKSKNNPHHSPTNSPHKPRITDSIAVYTQMRILLRMRRELGLEAMLQYLEAYVQLVQQANPELKRAVDQALSMMSTKRIYRQAFPE
;
A
#
# COMPACT_ATOMS: atom_id res chain seq x y z
N MET A 1 19.36 22.24 -69.86
CA MET A 1 18.49 21.05 -69.92
C MET A 1 19.07 19.97 -69.01
N ASN A 2 18.60 19.88 -67.77
CA ASN A 2 17.94 18.69 -67.22
C ASN A 2 17.45 19.04 -65.81
N GLU A 3 16.14 18.93 -65.61
CA GLU A 3 15.47 19.07 -64.32
C GLU A 3 15.73 17.83 -63.45
N ASN A 4 15.93 18.00 -62.14
CA ASN A 4 15.35 17.05 -61.18
C ASN A 4 15.19 17.65 -59.76
N SER A 5 14.01 18.19 -59.52
CA SER A 5 13.06 17.81 -58.46
C SER A 5 13.55 17.36 -57.06
N ASN A 6 13.21 18.22 -56.10
CA ASN A 6 12.21 17.97 -55.05
C ASN A 6 12.57 17.07 -53.84
N GLY A 7 12.21 17.53 -52.63
CA GLY A 7 12.19 16.65 -51.45
C GLY A 7 12.26 17.33 -50.09
N LYS A 8 11.24 18.11 -49.72
CA LYS A 8 10.98 18.56 -48.34
C LYS A 8 10.99 17.36 -47.37
N ASN A 9 11.69 17.45 -46.24
CA ASN A 9 11.33 16.64 -45.07
C ASN A 9 11.59 17.38 -43.76
N ARG A 10 10.70 18.32 -43.43
CA ARG A 10 10.49 18.79 -42.06
C ARG A 10 9.75 17.68 -41.31
N LYS A 11 10.47 16.88 -40.53
CA LYS A 11 9.84 15.98 -39.54
C LYS A 11 10.17 16.48 -38.14
N SER A 12 9.36 17.45 -37.69
CA SER A 12 9.18 17.77 -36.28
C SER A 12 8.75 16.49 -35.58
N LYS A 13 9.66 15.85 -34.85
CA LYS A 13 9.34 14.70 -34.01
C LYS A 13 8.77 15.24 -32.70
N ASN A 14 7.47 15.05 -32.57
CA ASN A 14 6.68 15.28 -31.37
C ASN A 14 7.34 14.60 -30.16
N ASN A 15 7.69 15.37 -29.12
CA ASN A 15 8.00 14.82 -27.80
C ASN A 15 6.69 14.37 -27.14
N PRO A 16 6.52 13.10 -26.78
CA PRO A 16 5.37 12.68 -26.01
C PRO A 16 5.49 13.19 -24.58
N HIS A 17 4.47 13.95 -24.18
CA HIS A 17 4.19 14.35 -22.81
C HIS A 17 4.10 13.07 -21.95
N HIS A 18 5.11 12.81 -21.10
CA HIS A 18 4.98 11.81 -20.06
C HIS A 18 4.01 12.33 -19.00
N SER A 19 2.73 11.99 -19.16
CA SER A 19 1.75 12.13 -18.08
C SER A 19 2.15 11.19 -16.94
N PRO A 20 2.15 11.62 -15.67
CA PRO A 20 2.36 10.73 -14.55
C PRO A 20 1.14 9.79 -14.48
N THR A 21 1.35 8.54 -14.89
CA THR A 21 0.34 7.50 -14.75
C THR A 21 0.19 7.16 -13.27
N ASN A 22 -0.72 7.87 -12.59
CA ASN A 22 -1.27 7.49 -11.29
C ASN A 22 -2.10 6.22 -11.49
N SER A 23 -1.43 5.08 -11.61
CA SER A 23 -2.12 3.79 -11.63
C SER A 23 -2.52 3.44 -10.19
N PRO A 24 -3.78 3.06 -9.93
CA PRO A 24 -4.20 2.63 -8.60
C PRO A 24 -3.39 1.39 -8.24
N HIS A 25 -2.51 1.51 -7.24
CA HIS A 25 -1.71 0.40 -6.74
C HIS A 25 -2.64 -0.69 -6.23
N LYS A 26 -2.94 -1.67 -7.08
CA LYS A 26 -3.55 -2.93 -6.65
C LYS A 26 -2.57 -3.56 -5.65
N PRO A 27 -2.98 -3.82 -4.40
CA PRO A 27 -2.09 -4.42 -3.41
C PRO A 27 -1.55 -5.73 -4.00
N ARG A 28 -0.23 -5.91 -3.94
CA ARG A 28 0.37 -7.13 -4.48
C ARG A 28 -0.16 -8.29 -3.64
N ILE A 29 -0.50 -9.41 -4.29
CA ILE A 29 -1.05 -10.59 -3.63
C ILE A 29 -0.15 -11.04 -2.47
N THR A 30 1.17 -10.91 -2.66
CA THR A 30 2.20 -11.19 -1.65
C THR A 30 2.02 -10.38 -0.37
N ASP A 31 1.70 -9.10 -0.48
CA ASP A 31 1.52 -8.21 0.68
C ASP A 31 0.27 -8.62 1.47
N SER A 32 -0.78 -9.06 0.77
CA SER A 32 -2.02 -9.55 1.38
C SER A 32 -1.82 -10.88 2.11
N ILE A 33 -1.00 -11.79 1.56
CA ILE A 33 -0.64 -13.07 2.21
C ILE A 33 0.16 -12.81 3.49
N ALA A 34 1.12 -11.90 3.45
CA ALA A 34 1.94 -11.57 4.62
C ALA A 34 1.08 -11.01 5.76
N VAL A 35 0.21 -10.05 5.46
CA VAL A 35 -0.74 -9.49 6.44
C VAL A 35 -1.66 -10.57 6.99
N TYR A 36 -2.25 -11.41 6.14
CA TYR A 36 -3.13 -12.48 6.58
C TYR A 36 -2.41 -13.49 7.48
N THR A 37 -1.18 -13.86 7.13
CA THR A 37 -0.33 -14.77 7.92
C THR A 37 -0.07 -14.19 9.30
N GLN A 38 0.29 -12.91 9.38
CA GLN A 38 0.53 -12.24 10.66
C GLN A 38 -0.72 -12.24 11.55
N MET A 39 -1.90 -11.98 10.99
CA MET A 39 -3.16 -12.05 11.74
C MET A 39 -3.45 -13.47 12.26
N ARG A 40 -3.13 -14.51 11.48
CA ARG A 40 -3.29 -15.90 11.91
C ARG A 40 -2.33 -16.30 13.03
N ILE A 41 -1.10 -15.75 13.02
CA ILE A 41 -0.14 -15.93 14.11
C ILE A 41 -0.68 -15.31 15.41
N LEU A 42 -1.21 -14.09 15.38
CA LEU A 42 -1.82 -13.45 16.55
C LEU A 42 -2.97 -14.28 17.13
N LEU A 43 -3.87 -14.77 16.27
CA LEU A 43 -4.98 -15.63 16.70
C LEU A 43 -4.50 -16.95 17.32
N ARG A 44 -3.39 -17.50 16.83
CA ARG A 44 -2.76 -18.70 17.37
C ARG A 44 -2.11 -18.42 18.74
N MET A 45 -1.36 -17.33 18.87
CA MET A 45 -0.78 -16.90 20.14
C MET A 45 -1.85 -16.69 21.20
N ARG A 46 -2.98 -16.05 20.85
CA ARG A 46 -4.11 -15.89 21.78
C ARG A 46 -4.61 -17.23 22.34
N ARG A 47 -4.63 -18.28 21.51
CA ARG A 47 -5.09 -19.62 21.90
C ARG A 47 -4.05 -20.40 22.72
N GLU A 48 -2.78 -20.28 22.36
CA GLU A 48 -1.70 -21.10 22.93
C GLU A 48 -1.03 -20.44 24.16
N LEU A 49 -0.96 -19.11 24.19
CA LEU A 49 -0.22 -18.33 25.20
C LEU A 49 -1.10 -17.36 25.99
N GLY A 50 -2.32 -17.10 25.52
CA GLY A 50 -3.26 -16.16 26.13
C GLY A 50 -3.28 -14.78 25.49
N LEU A 51 -4.19 -13.94 25.99
CA LEU A 51 -4.47 -12.62 25.42
C LEU A 51 -3.31 -11.64 25.63
N GLU A 52 -2.75 -11.59 26.84
CA GLU A 52 -1.65 -10.69 27.20
C GLU A 52 -0.42 -10.92 26.32
N ALA A 53 -0.03 -12.18 26.10
CA ALA A 53 1.11 -12.51 25.26
C ALA A 53 0.89 -12.07 23.80
N MET A 54 -0.33 -12.25 23.27
CA MET A 54 -0.69 -11.77 21.93
C MET A 54 -0.58 -10.24 21.84
N LEU A 55 -1.07 -9.51 22.85
CA LEU A 55 -1.03 -8.05 22.89
C LEU A 55 0.42 -7.53 22.95
N GLN A 56 1.26 -8.10 23.83
CA GLN A 56 2.68 -7.72 23.93
C GLN A 56 3.43 -7.94 22.61
N TYR A 57 3.20 -9.09 21.96
CA TYR A 57 3.80 -9.36 20.66
C TYR A 57 3.31 -8.39 19.58
N LEU A 58 2.01 -8.07 19.55
CA LEU A 58 1.45 -7.10 18.61
C LEU A 58 2.11 -5.72 18.79
N GLU A 59 2.23 -5.23 20.02
CA GLU A 59 2.87 -3.94 20.31
C GLU A 59 4.34 -3.92 19.86
N ALA A 60 5.10 -4.95 20.21
CA ALA A 60 6.50 -5.07 19.81
C ALA A 60 6.67 -5.13 18.28
N TYR A 61 5.81 -5.90 17.59
CA TYR A 61 5.84 -6.02 16.14
C TYR A 61 5.52 -4.68 15.45
N VAL A 62 4.50 -3.96 15.93
CA VAL A 62 4.14 -2.64 15.40
C VAL A 62 5.28 -1.66 15.60
N GLN A 63 5.93 -1.64 16.77
CA GLN A 63 7.10 -0.78 17.02
C GLN A 63 8.25 -1.08 16.05
N LEU A 64 8.52 -2.36 15.78
CA LEU A 64 9.57 -2.77 14.83
C LEU A 64 9.27 -2.28 13.40
N VAL A 65 8.01 -2.43 12.94
CA VAL A 65 7.59 -1.92 11.62
C VAL A 65 7.71 -0.40 11.55
N GLN A 66 7.31 0.30 12.61
CA GLN A 66 7.40 1.76 12.71
C GLN A 66 8.85 2.26 12.65
N GLN A 67 9.78 1.57 13.31
CA GLN A 67 11.20 1.90 13.28
C GLN A 67 11.82 1.62 11.91
N ALA A 68 11.44 0.52 11.27
CA ALA A 68 11.93 0.15 9.94
C ALA A 68 11.39 1.06 8.83
N ASN A 69 10.16 1.59 8.97
CA ASN A 69 9.54 2.45 7.97
C ASN A 69 8.70 3.59 8.61
N PRO A 70 9.35 4.72 8.95
CA PRO A 70 8.67 5.89 9.54
C PRO A 70 7.66 6.56 8.61
N GLU A 71 7.85 6.47 7.29
CA GLU A 71 6.90 7.02 6.32
C GLU A 71 5.59 6.24 6.30
N LEU A 72 5.68 4.90 6.34
CA LEU A 72 4.52 4.03 6.49
C LEU A 72 3.77 4.36 7.79
N LYS A 73 4.48 4.56 8.90
CA LYS A 73 3.87 5.00 10.17
C LYS A 73 3.04 6.26 9.97
N ARG A 74 3.63 7.32 9.39
CA ARG A 74 2.93 8.60 9.17
C ARG A 74 1.70 8.44 8.28
N ALA A 75 1.82 7.68 7.19
CA ALA A 75 0.71 7.44 6.27
C ALA A 75 -0.44 6.68 6.97
N VAL A 76 -0.13 5.66 7.76
CA VAL A 76 -1.12 4.90 8.52
C VAL A 76 -1.75 5.74 9.62
N ASP A 77 -0.97 6.54 10.36
CA ASP A 77 -1.50 7.45 11.39
C ASP A 77 -2.47 8.47 10.80
N GLN A 78 -2.13 9.04 9.63
CA GLN A 78 -3.02 9.95 8.91
C GLN A 78 -4.30 9.24 8.49
N ALA A 79 -4.20 8.04 7.91
CA ALA A 79 -5.37 7.26 7.53
C ALA A 79 -6.27 6.93 8.73
N LEU A 80 -5.67 6.55 9.87
CA LEU A 80 -6.40 6.26 11.11
C LEU A 80 -7.11 7.49 11.66
N SER A 81 -6.53 8.69 11.55
CA SER A 81 -7.19 9.93 11.98
C SER A 81 -8.46 10.24 11.18
N MET A 82 -8.56 9.73 9.95
CA MET A 82 -9.73 9.88 9.08
C MET A 82 -10.75 8.75 9.26
N MET A 83 -10.42 7.69 10.01
CA MET A 83 -11.26 6.50 10.19
C MET A 83 -11.90 6.47 11.58
N SER A 84 -13.15 6.03 11.66
CA SER A 84 -13.81 5.76 12.93
C SER A 84 -13.64 4.29 13.32
N THR A 85 -12.77 4.02 14.29
CA THR A 85 -12.58 2.67 14.85
C THR A 85 -13.89 2.09 15.41
N LYS A 86 -14.71 2.94 16.05
CA LYS A 86 -16.04 2.57 16.54
C LYS A 86 -16.97 2.10 15.42
N ARG A 87 -16.97 2.79 14.27
CA ARG A 87 -17.76 2.40 13.10
C ARG A 87 -17.28 1.08 12.52
N ILE A 88 -15.97 0.89 12.39
CA ILE A 88 -15.37 -0.37 11.90
C ILE A 88 -15.76 -1.55 12.81
N TYR A 89 -15.68 -1.36 14.14
CA TYR A 89 -16.08 -2.38 15.10
C TYR A 89 -17.55 -2.79 14.92
N ARG A 90 -18.47 -1.83 14.87
CA ARG A 90 -19.89 -2.11 14.67
C ARG A 90 -20.20 -2.82 13.35
N GLN A 91 -19.44 -2.53 12.30
CA GLN A 91 -19.60 -3.23 11.02
C GLN A 91 -19.16 -4.70 11.10
N ALA A 92 -18.14 -5.01 11.91
CA ALA A 92 -17.67 -6.38 12.11
C ALA A 92 -18.56 -7.17 13.08
N PHE A 93 -19.24 -6.48 14.02
CA PHE A 93 -20.14 -7.05 15.01
C PHE A 93 -21.50 -6.35 14.96
N PRO A 94 -22.32 -6.61 13.93
CA PRO A 94 -23.68 -6.08 13.86
C PRO A 94 -24.54 -6.68 15.00
N GLU A 95 -25.20 -5.81 15.76
CA GLU A 95 -26.20 -6.19 16.78
C GLU A 95 -27.51 -6.69 16.15
#